data_AF-A0A292Q3R0-F1
#
_entry.id   AF-A0A292Q3R0-F1
#
_cell.length_a   1.000
_cell.length_b   1.000
_cell.length_c   1.000
_cell.angle_alpha   90.00
_cell.angle_beta   90.00
_cell.angle_gamma   90.00
#
_symmetry.space_group_name_H-M   'P 1'
#
loop_
_entity.id
_entity.type
_entity.pdbx_description
1 polymer ?
#
loop_
_entity_poly.entity_id
_entity_poly.type
_entity_poly.pdbx_seq_one_letter_code
_entity_poly.pdbx_strand_id
1 'polypeptide(L)'
;MERVRFRFLRISSEIHPFASYAKYNYPLDFAKKNPFGQAGRLAMGYGRWLMTHAGQFTRVGNTRKEVVEVSTSDLGYQSQLLSLLGLKGQEDSDTVMIPHMGELFEARKTLSPFWKIYFKLSDNVKAILVLENDGVVTWTVHDLLPICQALNIRHSERGTWTFCPLPSNKEVMTRKRITQKQHY
;
A
#
# COMPACT_ATOMS: atom_id res chain seq x y z
N MET A 1 13.40 11.81 23.41
CA MET A 1 12.61 10.72 22.81
C MET A 1 13.35 10.00 21.66
N GLU A 2 14.69 10.02 21.61
CA GLU A 2 15.50 9.44 20.51
C GLU A 2 16.00 8.00 20.75
N ARG A 3 15.48 7.29 21.76
CA ARG A 3 16.10 6.06 22.29
C ARG A 3 15.69 4.74 21.61
N VAL A 4 14.81 4.75 20.61
CA VAL A 4 14.35 3.50 19.96
C VAL A 4 14.79 3.47 18.50
N ARG A 5 15.62 2.47 18.14
CA ARG A 5 16.13 2.25 16.78
C ARG A 5 15.10 1.47 15.94
N PHE A 6 14.08 2.14 15.42
CA PHE A 6 13.17 1.57 14.42
C PHE A 6 13.32 2.31 13.09
N ARG A 7 13.25 1.56 11.98
CA ARG A 7 13.28 2.11 10.62
C ARG A 7 11.90 2.23 9.97
N PHE A 8 10.93 1.46 10.45
CA PHE A 8 9.60 1.37 9.86
C PHE A 8 8.54 1.68 10.91
N LEU A 9 7.53 2.45 10.52
CA LEU A 9 6.33 2.66 11.33
C LEU A 9 5.10 2.56 10.44
N ARG A 10 4.17 1.68 10.82
CA ARG A 10 2.84 1.66 10.22
C ARG A 10 1.96 2.65 10.95
N ILE A 11 1.52 3.67 10.24
CA ILE A 11 0.56 4.65 10.69
C ILE A 11 -0.84 4.01 10.67
N SER A 12 -1.65 4.32 11.69
CA SER A 12 -3.04 3.85 11.73
C SER A 12 -3.83 4.41 10.55
N SER A 13 -4.57 3.55 9.89
CA SER A 13 -5.55 3.92 8.85
C SER A 13 -6.71 4.75 9.41
N GLU A 14 -6.89 4.79 10.73
CA GLU A 14 -8.02 5.47 11.39
C GLU A 14 -7.63 6.80 12.07
N ILE A 15 -6.53 7.44 11.65
CA ILE A 15 -6.11 8.73 12.25
C ILE A 15 -7.17 9.83 12.07
N HIS A 16 -7.90 9.78 10.95
CA HIS A 16 -9.05 10.64 10.70
C HIS A 16 -10.31 9.78 10.59
N PRO A 17 -11.06 9.62 11.69
CA PRO A 17 -12.25 8.79 11.69
C PRO A 17 -13.22 9.22 10.60
N PHE A 18 -13.75 8.23 9.89
CA PHE A 18 -14.77 8.39 8.85
C PHE A 18 -14.38 9.26 7.65
N ALA A 19 -13.10 9.57 7.45
CA ALA A 19 -12.67 10.42 6.34
C ALA A 19 -12.99 9.82 4.96
N SER A 20 -12.99 8.49 4.82
CA SER A 20 -13.38 7.78 3.60
C SER A 20 -14.84 7.30 3.58
N TYR A 21 -15.59 7.51 4.68
CA TYR A 21 -16.97 7.04 4.80
C TYR A 21 -17.92 7.87 3.97
N ALA A 22 -18.77 7.22 3.16
CA ALA A 22 -19.62 7.88 2.16
C ALA A 22 -20.48 9.03 2.69
N LYS A 23 -20.93 8.96 3.96
CA LYS A 23 -21.73 10.02 4.58
C LYS A 23 -20.93 11.31 4.85
N TYR A 24 -19.64 11.20 5.15
CA TYR A 24 -18.81 12.35 5.57
C TYR A 24 -17.77 12.74 4.53
N ASN A 25 -17.01 11.76 4.01
CA ASN A 25 -16.06 11.87 2.89
C ASN A 25 -15.33 13.22 2.80
N TYR A 26 -14.69 13.64 3.89
CA TYR A 26 -14.10 14.97 3.99
C TYR A 26 -12.61 14.97 3.63
N PRO A 27 -12.10 16.03 2.97
CA PRO A 27 -10.68 16.11 2.63
C PRO A 27 -9.82 16.43 3.85
N LEU A 28 -8.56 16.02 3.80
CA LEU A 28 -7.57 16.26 4.86
C LEU A 28 -6.75 17.55 4.69
N ASP A 29 -7.15 18.47 3.81
CA ASP A 29 -6.36 19.67 3.47
C ASP A 29 -6.08 20.56 4.70
N PHE A 30 -7.00 20.57 5.67
CA PHE A 30 -6.85 21.29 6.94
C PHE A 30 -5.61 20.84 7.73
N ALA A 31 -5.16 19.60 7.56
CA ALA A 31 -4.09 19.00 8.35
C ALA A 31 -2.68 19.20 7.73
N LYS A 32 -2.60 19.85 6.55
CA LYS A 32 -1.37 19.98 5.74
C LYS A 32 -0.25 20.77 6.41
N LYS A 33 -0.57 21.90 7.05
CA LYS A 33 0.45 22.82 7.61
C LYS A 33 0.93 22.39 9.01
N ASN A 34 0.07 21.75 9.80
CA ASN A 34 0.32 21.26 11.15
C ASN A 34 -0.84 20.29 11.50
N PRO A 35 -0.63 19.04 11.96
CA PRO A 35 0.61 18.38 12.41
C PRO A 35 1.34 17.48 11.37
N PHE A 36 0.75 17.14 10.22
CA PHE A 36 1.33 16.13 9.32
C PHE A 36 2.67 16.50 8.70
N GLY A 37 2.80 17.73 8.18
CA GLY A 37 4.05 18.19 7.59
C GLY A 37 5.21 18.22 8.61
N GLN A 38 4.93 18.43 9.90
CA GLN A 38 5.95 18.36 10.96
C GLN A 38 6.35 16.91 11.25
N ALA A 39 5.37 16.01 11.38
CA ALA A 39 5.60 14.59 11.60
C ALA A 39 6.43 13.97 10.48
N GLY A 40 6.12 14.30 9.22
CA GLY A 40 6.88 13.82 8.07
C GLY A 40 8.31 14.35 8.02
N ARG A 41 8.54 15.64 8.29
CA ARG A 41 9.90 16.20 8.41
C ARG A 41 10.72 15.52 9.50
N LEU A 42 10.11 15.25 10.66
CA LEU A 42 10.76 14.52 11.74
C LEU A 42 11.10 13.09 11.31
N ALA A 43 10.15 12.37 10.70
CA ALA A 43 10.39 11.02 10.21
C ALA A 43 11.54 10.99 9.20
N MET A 44 11.58 11.94 8.26
CA MET A 44 12.68 12.07 7.31
C MET A 44 14.02 12.39 7.98
N GLY A 45 14.05 13.31 8.94
CA GLY A 45 15.25 13.66 9.70
C GLY A 45 15.84 12.48 10.47
N TYR A 46 14.99 11.54 10.93
CA TYR A 46 15.43 10.32 11.59
C TYR A 46 15.61 9.11 10.64
N GLY A 47 15.43 9.28 9.33
CA GLY A 47 15.50 8.17 8.36
C GLY A 47 14.46 7.08 8.60
N ARG A 48 13.25 7.46 9.03
CA ARG A 48 12.11 6.56 9.28
C ARG A 48 11.21 6.50 8.06
N TRP A 49 10.74 5.31 7.73
CA TRP A 49 9.75 5.04 6.69
C TRP A 49 8.36 4.89 7.31
N LEU A 50 7.37 5.52 6.69
CA LEU A 50 6.00 5.57 7.19
C LEU A 50 5.04 4.96 6.17
N MET A 51 4.33 3.91 6.56
CA MET A 51 3.38 3.23 5.68
C MET A 51 1.99 3.21 6.29
N THR A 52 0.99 2.91 5.47
CA THR A 52 -0.32 2.47 5.95
C THR A 52 -0.64 1.10 5.41
N HIS A 53 -1.62 0.45 6.02
CA HIS A 53 -2.12 -0.83 5.56
C HIS A 53 -3.64 -0.74 5.58
N ALA A 54 -4.24 -0.75 4.40
CA ALA A 54 -5.68 -0.63 4.27
C ALA A 54 -6.37 -1.75 5.06
N GLY A 55 -7.56 -1.47 5.58
CA GLY A 55 -8.29 -2.43 6.39
C GLY A 55 -8.75 -3.65 5.57
N GLN A 56 -9.18 -4.70 6.26
CA GLN A 56 -9.74 -5.93 5.65
C GLN A 56 -10.98 -5.70 4.76
N PHE A 57 -11.59 -4.51 4.84
CA PHE A 57 -12.75 -4.11 4.06
C PHE A 57 -12.39 -3.46 2.72
N THR A 58 -11.13 -3.07 2.53
CA THR A 58 -10.62 -2.46 1.30
C THR A 58 -10.32 -3.57 0.29
N ARG A 59 -11.31 -3.88 -0.55
CA ARG A 59 -11.34 -5.02 -1.49
C ARG A 59 -11.61 -4.53 -2.92
N VAL A 60 -10.57 -4.03 -3.60
CA VAL A 60 -10.67 -3.46 -4.96
C VAL A 60 -11.00 -4.47 -6.06
N GLY A 61 -10.78 -5.77 -5.85
CA GLY A 61 -11.13 -6.83 -6.79
C GLY A 61 -12.52 -7.44 -6.58
N ASN A 62 -13.37 -6.86 -5.74
CA ASN A 62 -14.71 -7.39 -5.49
C ASN A 62 -15.65 -7.18 -6.69
N THR A 63 -16.64 -8.06 -6.86
CA THR A 63 -17.66 -7.95 -7.92
C THR A 63 -18.76 -6.95 -7.58
N ARG A 64 -18.98 -6.67 -6.29
CA ARG A 64 -19.97 -5.71 -5.81
C ARG A 64 -19.46 -4.28 -5.96
N LYS A 65 -20.21 -3.44 -6.69
CA LYS A 65 -19.82 -2.06 -6.99
C LYS A 65 -19.67 -1.22 -5.73
N GLU A 66 -20.59 -1.38 -4.79
CA GLU A 66 -20.59 -0.65 -3.52
C GLU A 66 -19.32 -0.93 -2.69
N VAL A 67 -18.79 -2.17 -2.72
CA VAL A 67 -17.55 -2.52 -2.03
C VAL A 67 -16.35 -1.85 -2.71
N VAL A 68 -16.33 -1.87 -4.03
CA VAL A 68 -15.26 -1.27 -4.83
C VAL A 68 -15.22 0.25 -4.67
N GLU A 69 -16.37 0.91 -4.64
CA GLU A 69 -16.48 2.35 -4.43
C GLU A 69 -15.95 2.76 -3.05
N VAL A 70 -16.38 2.07 -2.00
CA VAL A 70 -15.86 2.30 -0.63
C VAL A 70 -14.36 2.03 -0.54
N SER A 71 -13.89 0.95 -1.18
CA SER A 71 -12.46 0.61 -1.19
C SER A 71 -11.63 1.66 -1.92
N THR A 72 -12.14 2.19 -3.04
CA THR A 72 -11.45 3.22 -3.82
C THR A 72 -11.39 4.55 -3.04
N SER A 73 -12.48 4.89 -2.33
CA SER A 73 -12.52 6.04 -1.42
C SER A 73 -11.48 5.91 -0.30
N ASP A 74 -11.40 4.73 0.33
CA ASP A 74 -10.40 4.46 1.37
C ASP A 74 -8.97 4.61 0.84
N LEU A 75 -8.65 4.04 -0.32
CA LEU A 75 -7.32 4.21 -0.94
C LEU A 75 -7.01 5.67 -1.26
N GLY A 76 -8.00 6.43 -1.72
CA GLY A 76 -7.86 7.88 -1.94
C GLY A 76 -7.52 8.61 -0.65
N TYR A 77 -8.19 8.28 0.44
CA TYR A 77 -7.90 8.81 1.78
C TYR A 77 -6.48 8.44 2.24
N GLN A 78 -6.07 7.18 2.14
CA GLN A 78 -4.72 6.74 2.51
C GLN A 78 -3.64 7.47 1.68
N SER A 79 -3.91 7.67 0.38
CA SER A 79 -3.03 8.44 -0.51
C SER A 79 -2.91 9.90 -0.10
N GLN A 80 -4.03 10.54 0.27
CA GLN A 80 -4.00 11.92 0.78
C GLN A 80 -3.21 12.00 2.09
N LEU A 81 -3.43 11.07 3.02
CA LEU A 81 -2.74 11.00 4.31
C LEU A 81 -1.22 10.93 4.14
N LEU A 82 -0.73 10.01 3.30
CA LEU A 82 0.70 9.86 3.00
C LEU A 82 1.26 11.11 2.29
N SER A 83 0.50 11.67 1.35
CA SER A 83 0.90 12.90 0.65
C SER A 83 1.08 14.10 1.59
N LEU A 84 0.28 14.19 2.65
CA LEU A 84 0.36 15.27 3.65
C LEU A 84 1.57 15.16 4.56
N LEU A 85 2.12 13.94 4.76
CA LEU A 85 3.39 13.75 5.45
C LEU A 85 4.56 14.29 4.60
N GLY A 86 4.41 14.41 3.28
CA GLY A 86 5.39 15.06 2.43
C GLY A 86 6.73 14.33 2.39
N LEU A 87 6.69 13.00 2.39
CA LEU A 87 7.84 12.09 2.51
C LEU A 87 8.64 11.92 1.20
N LYS A 88 8.57 12.92 0.32
CA LYS A 88 9.19 12.87 -1.01
C LYS A 88 10.71 12.68 -0.91
N GLY A 89 11.25 11.84 -1.78
CA GLY A 89 12.70 11.64 -1.94
C GLY A 89 13.30 10.51 -1.12
N GLN A 90 12.50 9.83 -0.29
CA GLN A 90 12.86 8.49 0.16
C GLN A 90 12.40 7.49 -0.90
N GLU A 91 13.35 6.75 -1.49
CA GLU A 91 12.97 5.54 -2.21
C GLU A 91 12.17 4.67 -1.22
N ASP A 92 11.01 4.18 -1.65
CA ASP A 92 10.26 3.14 -0.95
C ASP A 92 9.47 3.56 0.31
N SER A 93 9.34 4.87 0.63
CA SER A 93 8.75 5.34 1.90
C SER A 93 7.24 5.50 1.95
N ASP A 94 6.56 5.57 0.80
CA ASP A 94 5.14 5.99 0.76
C ASP A 94 4.33 4.84 0.20
N THR A 95 3.96 3.90 1.05
CA THR A 95 3.24 2.70 0.62
C THR A 95 1.94 2.52 1.38
N VAL A 96 0.88 2.26 0.62
CA VAL A 96 -0.36 1.68 1.10
C VAL A 96 -0.32 0.21 0.75
N MET A 97 -0.23 -0.63 1.77
CA MET A 97 -0.39 -2.06 1.61
C MET A 97 -1.88 -2.38 1.46
N ILE A 98 -2.26 -2.97 0.33
CA ILE A 98 -3.56 -3.61 0.19
C ILE A 98 -3.37 -5.08 0.52
N PRO A 99 -3.97 -5.53 1.63
CA PRO A 99 -3.72 -6.89 2.09
C PRO A 99 -4.39 -7.94 1.21
N HIS A 100 -5.61 -7.69 0.72
CA HIS A 100 -6.45 -8.77 0.17
C HIS A 100 -7.10 -8.28 -1.13
N MET A 101 -6.84 -8.98 -2.24
CA MET A 101 -7.44 -8.69 -3.55
C MET A 101 -8.93 -9.04 -3.61
N GLY A 102 -9.51 -9.57 -2.52
CA GLY A 102 -10.92 -9.92 -2.39
C GLY A 102 -11.16 -11.42 -2.34
N GLU A 103 -12.44 -11.82 -2.32
CA GLU A 103 -12.85 -13.23 -2.18
C GLU A 103 -12.53 -14.07 -3.43
N LEU A 104 -12.29 -15.35 -3.19
CA LEU A 104 -11.79 -16.31 -4.17
C LEU A 104 -12.75 -16.69 -5.30
N PHE A 105 -14.04 -16.40 -5.12
CA PHE A 105 -15.10 -17.24 -5.68
C PHE A 105 -15.09 -17.29 -7.22
N GLU A 106 -14.59 -16.23 -7.87
CA GLU A 106 -14.46 -16.13 -9.34
C GLU A 106 -13.12 -15.48 -9.80
N ALA A 107 -12.36 -14.88 -8.87
CA ALA A 107 -11.29 -13.91 -9.18
C ALA A 107 -10.03 -14.52 -9.83
N ARG A 108 -9.74 -15.81 -9.61
CA ARG A 108 -8.63 -16.49 -10.30
C ARG A 108 -8.88 -16.66 -11.79
N LYS A 109 -10.14 -16.71 -12.23
CA LYS A 109 -10.51 -16.92 -13.65
C LYS A 109 -10.73 -15.62 -14.41
N THR A 110 -11.04 -14.54 -13.72
CA THR A 110 -11.30 -13.23 -14.33
C THR A 110 -10.61 -12.14 -13.53
N LEU A 111 -9.30 -11.94 -13.71
CA LEU A 111 -8.61 -10.75 -13.21
C LEU A 111 -9.24 -9.44 -13.73
N SER A 112 -10.11 -9.51 -14.75
CA SER A 112 -10.84 -8.43 -15.41
C SER A 112 -11.41 -7.33 -14.49
N PRO A 113 -12.09 -7.62 -13.35
CA PRO A 113 -12.60 -6.58 -12.46
C PRO A 113 -11.50 -5.74 -11.84
N PHE A 114 -10.44 -6.36 -11.30
CA PHE A 114 -9.32 -5.63 -10.71
C PHE A 114 -8.65 -4.72 -11.74
N TRP A 115 -8.37 -5.21 -12.95
CA TRP A 115 -7.74 -4.39 -14.00
C TRP A 115 -8.59 -3.16 -14.33
N LYS A 116 -9.91 -3.33 -14.48
CA LYS A 116 -10.84 -2.22 -14.73
C LYS A 116 -10.84 -1.18 -13.62
N ILE A 117 -10.68 -1.60 -12.37
CA ILE A 117 -10.61 -0.69 -11.22
C ILE A 117 -9.24 -0.04 -11.12
N TYR A 118 -8.16 -0.82 -11.24
CA TYR A 118 -6.79 -0.33 -11.20
C TYR A 118 -6.57 0.82 -12.20
N PHE A 119 -7.02 0.67 -13.45
CA PHE A 119 -6.85 1.73 -14.43
C PHE A 119 -7.63 3.01 -14.10
N LYS A 120 -8.72 2.91 -13.34
CA LYS A 120 -9.51 4.05 -12.85
C LYS A 120 -8.92 4.71 -11.58
N LEU A 121 -8.00 4.05 -10.88
CA LEU A 121 -7.33 4.64 -9.72
C LEU A 121 -6.49 5.85 -10.16
N SER A 122 -6.41 6.85 -9.27
CA SER A 122 -5.55 8.00 -9.49
C SER A 122 -4.07 7.61 -9.45
N ASP A 123 -3.22 8.39 -10.12
CA ASP A 123 -1.78 8.10 -10.17
C ASP A 123 -1.12 8.14 -8.78
N ASN A 124 -1.62 9.01 -7.89
CA ASN A 124 -1.17 9.06 -6.50
C ASN A 124 -1.47 7.76 -5.75
N VAL A 125 -2.62 7.12 -6.01
CA VAL A 125 -2.96 5.81 -5.41
C VAL A 125 -2.11 4.71 -6.04
N LYS A 126 -1.90 4.72 -7.36
CA LYS A 126 -1.06 3.73 -8.05
C LYS A 126 0.40 3.78 -7.57
N ALA A 127 0.95 4.98 -7.36
CA ALA A 127 2.35 5.17 -6.94
C ALA A 127 2.66 4.55 -5.58
N ILE A 128 1.68 4.54 -4.68
CA ILE A 128 1.82 4.03 -3.31
C ILE A 128 1.32 2.59 -3.15
N LEU A 129 0.69 2.02 -4.18
CA LEU A 129 0.03 0.72 -4.08
C LEU A 129 1.04 -0.43 -3.93
N VAL A 130 0.79 -1.32 -2.97
CA VAL A 130 1.51 -2.57 -2.78
C VAL A 130 0.51 -3.70 -2.56
N LEU A 131 0.64 -4.79 -3.31
CA LEU A 131 -0.19 -5.99 -3.15
C LEU A 131 0.48 -6.98 -2.22
N GLU A 132 -0.22 -7.38 -1.15
CA GLU A 132 0.23 -8.44 -0.25
C GLU A 132 -0.50 -9.75 -0.54
N ASN A 133 0.21 -10.87 -0.37
CA ASN A 133 -0.40 -12.19 -0.38
C ASN A 133 -1.06 -12.51 0.98
N ASP A 134 -2.27 -13.07 0.97
CA ASP A 134 -3.08 -13.26 2.19
C ASP A 134 -3.10 -14.71 2.72
N GLY A 135 -2.31 -15.59 2.11
CA GLY A 135 -2.08 -16.96 2.57
C GLY A 135 -2.28 -18.01 1.49
N VAL A 136 -2.22 -19.30 1.87
CA VAL A 136 -2.32 -20.44 0.92
C VAL A 136 -3.71 -20.54 0.27
N VAL A 137 -4.74 -20.02 0.95
CA VAL A 137 -6.14 -20.23 0.56
C VAL A 137 -6.61 -19.25 -0.53
N THR A 138 -6.18 -17.99 -0.46
CA THR A 138 -6.75 -16.89 -1.25
C THR A 138 -5.89 -16.39 -2.41
N TRP A 139 -4.85 -15.62 -2.13
CA TRP A 139 -3.95 -15.07 -3.13
C TRP A 139 -2.52 -15.49 -2.79
N THR A 140 -1.96 -16.36 -3.62
CA THR A 140 -0.57 -16.80 -3.47
C THR A 140 0.38 -15.82 -4.14
N VAL A 141 1.67 -15.89 -3.81
CA VAL A 141 2.72 -15.13 -4.52
C VAL A 141 2.68 -15.43 -6.02
N HIS A 142 2.41 -16.67 -6.41
CA HIS A 142 2.31 -17.07 -7.83
C HIS A 142 1.12 -16.43 -8.55
N ASP A 143 0.04 -16.13 -7.84
CA ASP A 143 -1.13 -15.44 -8.41
C ASP A 143 -0.86 -13.94 -8.58
N LEU A 144 -0.17 -13.31 -7.62
CA LEU A 144 0.05 -11.86 -7.59
C LEU A 144 1.25 -11.40 -8.41
N LEU A 145 2.33 -12.19 -8.47
CA LEU A 145 3.57 -11.77 -9.13
C LEU A 145 3.37 -11.38 -10.60
N PRO A 146 2.61 -12.14 -11.43
CA PRO A 146 2.35 -11.74 -12.82
C PRO A 146 1.58 -10.42 -12.93
N ILE A 147 0.66 -10.15 -12.00
CA ILE A 147 -0.12 -8.91 -11.96
C ILE A 147 0.79 -7.73 -11.60
N CYS A 148 1.60 -7.91 -10.55
CA CYS A 148 2.58 -6.92 -10.11
C CYS A 148 3.57 -6.58 -11.24
N GLN A 149 4.04 -7.56 -11.99
CA GLN A 149 4.91 -7.35 -13.15
C GLN A 149 4.20 -6.60 -14.29
N ALA A 150 2.99 -7.02 -14.65
CA ALA A 150 2.27 -6.44 -15.78
C ALA A 150 1.81 -4.99 -15.53
N LEU A 151 1.53 -4.64 -14.27
CA LEU A 151 1.05 -3.32 -13.88
C LEU A 151 2.12 -2.44 -13.22
N ASN A 152 3.35 -2.97 -13.09
CA ASN A 152 4.46 -2.33 -12.38
C ASN A 152 4.11 -1.94 -10.93
N ILE A 153 3.44 -2.83 -10.21
CA ILE A 153 3.04 -2.68 -8.80
C ILE A 153 4.02 -3.46 -7.92
N ARG A 154 4.33 -2.94 -6.72
CA ARG A 154 5.17 -3.62 -5.73
C ARG A 154 4.42 -4.78 -5.06
N HIS A 155 5.14 -5.83 -4.71
CA HIS A 155 4.60 -6.99 -3.97
C HIS A 155 5.13 -7.01 -2.52
N SER A 156 4.33 -7.53 -1.59
CA SER A 156 4.73 -7.80 -0.20
C SER A 156 4.42 -9.26 0.14
N GLU A 157 5.40 -9.96 0.70
CA GLU A 157 5.22 -11.33 1.19
C GLU A 157 5.13 -11.33 2.72
N ARG A 158 3.94 -11.51 3.31
CA ARG A 158 3.73 -11.58 4.78
C ARG A 158 4.46 -10.48 5.57
N GLY A 159 4.34 -9.23 5.15
CA GLY A 159 5.06 -8.09 5.75
C GLY A 159 6.57 -7.98 5.45
N THR A 160 7.12 -8.86 4.60
CA THR A 160 8.47 -8.76 4.04
C THR A 160 8.44 -8.26 2.61
N TRP A 161 9.10 -7.13 2.35
CA TRP A 161 9.12 -6.46 1.06
C TRP A 161 9.94 -7.23 0.02
N THR A 162 9.31 -7.56 -1.10
CA THR A 162 10.00 -8.04 -2.29
C THR A 162 9.60 -7.17 -3.48
N PHE A 163 10.56 -6.39 -3.99
CA PHE A 163 10.35 -5.57 -5.19
C PHE A 163 9.87 -6.43 -6.34
N CYS A 164 8.97 -5.88 -7.15
CA CYS A 164 8.58 -6.45 -8.43
C CYS A 164 8.96 -5.46 -9.55
N PRO A 165 9.72 -5.89 -10.58
CA PRO A 165 10.32 -7.21 -10.69
C PRO A 165 11.26 -7.44 -9.50
N LEU A 166 11.30 -8.68 -9.01
CA LEU A 166 12.42 -9.11 -8.17
C LEU A 166 13.66 -8.65 -8.94
N PRO A 167 14.56 -7.85 -8.34
CA PRO A 167 15.72 -7.40 -9.06
C PRO A 167 16.39 -8.65 -9.62
N SER A 168 16.33 -8.82 -10.95
CA SER A 168 17.14 -9.85 -11.63
C SER A 168 18.62 -9.56 -11.40
N ASN A 169 18.94 -8.33 -11.00
CA ASN A 169 20.25 -7.86 -10.64
C ASN A 169 20.56 -8.04 -9.14
N LYS A 170 21.46 -8.98 -8.85
CA LYS A 170 22.06 -9.22 -7.52
C LYS A 170 22.62 -7.93 -6.89
N GLU A 171 23.14 -6.97 -7.67
CA GLU A 171 23.70 -5.71 -7.15
C GLU A 171 22.68 -4.85 -6.41
N VAL A 172 21.42 -4.83 -6.87
CA VAL A 172 20.35 -4.05 -6.21
C VAL A 172 19.99 -4.68 -4.87
N MET A 173 19.93 -6.01 -4.80
CA MET A 173 19.70 -6.73 -3.54
C MET A 173 20.86 -6.53 -2.55
N THR A 174 22.10 -6.59 -3.04
CA THR A 174 23.31 -6.35 -2.22
C THR A 174 23.38 -4.91 -1.72
N ARG A 175 23.13 -3.91 -2.59
CA ARG A 175 23.08 -2.48 -2.22
C ARG A 175 21.99 -2.19 -1.19
N LYS A 176 20.81 -2.80 -1.33
CA LYS A 176 19.66 -2.60 -0.44
C LYS A 176 19.68 -3.50 0.81
N ARG A 177 20.69 -4.37 0.97
CA ARG A 177 20.79 -5.37 2.07
C ARG A 177 19.52 -6.19 2.25
N ILE A 178 18.85 -6.51 1.15
CA ILE A 178 17.64 -7.33 1.14
C ILE A 178 18.10 -8.79 1.03
N THR A 179 17.86 -9.56 2.08
CA THR A 179 18.09 -11.01 2.06
C THR A 179 16.78 -11.70 1.66
N GLN A 180 16.81 -12.46 0.57
CA GLN A 180 15.72 -13.38 0.24
C GLN A 180 15.62 -14.42 1.35
N LYS A 181 14.53 -14.45 2.12
CA LYS A 181 14.29 -15.56 3.05
C LYS A 181 13.89 -16.77 2.22
N GLN A 182 14.77 -17.76 2.17
CA GLN A 182 14.41 -19.09 1.69
C GLN A 182 13.50 -19.73 2.74
N HIS A 183 12.27 -20.05 2.35
CA HIS A 183 11.44 -20.97 3.11
C HIS A 183 11.66 -22.37 2.52
N TYR A 184 12.19 -23.27 3.36
CA TYR A 184 12.16 -24.72 3.14
C TYR A 184 10.75 -25.26 3.39
#